data_AF-A0A844IBS3-F1
#
_entry.id   AF-A0A844IBS3-F1
#
_cell.length_a   1.000
_cell.length_b   1.000
_cell.length_c   1.000
_cell.angle_alpha   90.00
_cell.angle_beta   90.00
_cell.angle_gamma   90.00
#
_symmetry.space_group_name_H-M   'P 1'
#
loop_
_entity.id
_entity.type
_entity.pdbx_description
1 polymer ?
#
loop_
_entity_poly.entity_id
_entity_poly.type
_entity_poly.pdbx_seq_one_letter_code
_entity_poly.pdbx_strand_id
1 'polypeptide(L)'
;MQNHTNRFSWFDVTDDVKELLILAAQNWENTEESTKYMQQALAKTEDNTDVLVAAYRYFYYKNNYVLALTTAEKITARIKKAESLPDNWQELKPILVNRHQEPEIRLYLTAYAASGLVLAKLGKIEQAKEISTKIKSIDQKNDFGAGILLDILTRPPEEDD
;
A
#
# COMPACT_ATOMS: atom_id res chain seq x y z
N MET A 1 -30.42 9.37 -14.31
CA MET A 1 -29.07 9.01 -13.83
C MET A 1 -29.21 8.51 -12.40
N GLN A 2 -29.02 7.22 -12.15
CA GLN A 2 -29.03 6.70 -10.77
C GLN A 2 -27.80 7.25 -10.05
N ASN A 3 -27.96 7.82 -8.85
CA ASN A 3 -26.86 8.37 -8.04
C ASN A 3 -25.94 7.24 -7.56
N HIS A 4 -25.04 6.79 -8.43
CA HIS A 4 -24.06 5.74 -8.15
C HIS A 4 -23.15 6.10 -6.96
N THR A 5 -22.96 7.39 -6.67
CA THR A 5 -22.20 7.90 -5.52
C THR A 5 -22.85 7.60 -4.17
N ASN A 6 -24.18 7.51 -4.11
CA ASN A 6 -24.91 7.22 -2.86
C ASN A 6 -24.61 5.80 -2.32
N ARG A 7 -24.18 4.88 -3.20
CA ARG A 7 -23.69 3.54 -2.82
C ARG A 7 -22.37 3.58 -2.04
N PHE A 8 -21.64 4.69 -2.10
CA PHE A 8 -20.32 4.88 -1.48
C PHE A 8 -20.37 6.00 -0.43
N SER A 9 -21.49 6.16 0.26
CA SER A 9 -21.67 7.16 1.33
C SER A 9 -20.69 6.96 2.52
N TRP A 10 -20.14 5.77 2.67
CA TRP A 10 -19.12 5.42 3.67
C TRP A 10 -17.69 5.85 3.28
N PHE A 11 -17.46 6.25 2.03
CA PHE A 11 -16.16 6.69 1.54
C PHE A 11 -16.08 8.22 1.63
N ASP A 12 -15.33 8.73 2.60
CA ASP A 12 -15.35 10.14 3.01
C ASP A 12 -14.53 11.04 2.07
N VAL A 13 -15.03 11.19 0.84
CA VAL A 13 -14.53 12.11 -0.18
C VAL A 13 -15.70 12.73 -0.93
N THR A 14 -15.42 13.80 -1.67
CA THR A 14 -16.39 14.49 -2.52
C THR A 14 -16.94 13.58 -3.62
N ASP A 15 -18.16 13.86 -4.08
CA ASP A 15 -18.83 13.04 -5.08
C ASP A 15 -18.10 13.01 -6.44
N ASP A 16 -17.40 14.09 -6.81
CA ASP A 16 -16.58 14.14 -8.02
C ASP A 16 -15.37 13.19 -7.93
N VAL A 17 -14.77 13.02 -6.75
CA VAL A 17 -13.70 12.05 -6.52
C VAL A 17 -14.26 10.62 -6.60
N LYS A 18 -15.43 10.36 -6.01
CA LYS A 18 -16.10 9.05 -6.14
C LYS A 18 -16.39 8.72 -7.60
N GLU A 19 -16.87 9.68 -8.37
CA GLU A 19 -17.13 9.52 -9.81
C GLU A 19 -15.86 9.17 -10.57
N LEU A 20 -14.74 9.85 -10.31
CA LEU A 20 -13.44 9.52 -10.92
C LEU A 20 -12.98 8.10 -10.58
N LEU A 21 -13.13 7.66 -9.33
CA LEU A 21 -12.78 6.29 -8.93
C LEU A 21 -13.68 5.24 -9.61
N ILE A 22 -14.98 5.53 -9.77
CA ILE A 22 -15.92 4.69 -10.51
C ILE A 22 -15.52 4.62 -11.99
N LEU A 23 -15.18 5.76 -12.60
CA LEU A 23 -14.75 5.83 -14.00
C LEU A 23 -13.45 5.06 -14.24
N ALA A 24 -12.49 5.12 -13.31
CA ALA A 24 -11.28 4.29 -13.35
C ALA A 24 -11.65 2.80 -13.37
N ALA A 25 -12.54 2.36 -12.47
CA ALA A 25 -12.96 0.96 -12.43
C ALA A 25 -13.76 0.53 -13.68
N GLN A 26 -14.65 1.38 -14.20
CA GLN A 26 -15.45 1.09 -15.39
C GLN A 26 -14.60 0.99 -16.67
N ASN A 27 -13.53 1.79 -16.74
CA ASN A 27 -12.62 1.79 -17.88
C ASN A 27 -11.43 0.85 -17.68
N TRP A 28 -11.52 -0.13 -16.76
CA TRP A 28 -10.40 -1.00 -16.41
C TRP A 28 -9.67 -1.54 -17.63
N GLU A 29 -10.34 -2.07 -18.65
CA GLU A 29 -9.67 -2.61 -19.85
C GLU A 29 -8.88 -1.55 -20.65
N ASN A 30 -9.30 -0.28 -20.61
CA ASN A 30 -8.56 0.84 -21.19
C ASN A 30 -7.60 1.43 -20.13
N THR A 31 -6.39 0.87 -20.06
CA THR A 31 -5.40 1.25 -19.03
C THR A 31 -5.03 2.73 -19.07
N GLU A 32 -4.96 3.37 -20.24
CA GLU A 32 -4.65 4.79 -20.35
C GLU A 32 -5.75 5.65 -19.72
N GLU A 33 -6.99 5.48 -20.17
CA GLU A 33 -8.12 6.28 -19.69
C GLU A 33 -8.43 6.00 -18.21
N SER A 34 -8.37 4.73 -17.80
CA SER A 34 -8.53 4.33 -16.40
C SER A 34 -7.46 4.95 -15.49
N THR A 35 -6.20 4.99 -15.93
CA THR A 35 -5.10 5.56 -15.14
C THR A 35 -5.24 7.07 -15.00
N LYS A 36 -5.69 7.75 -16.06
CA LYS A 36 -6.01 9.17 -16.06
C LYS A 36 -7.08 9.51 -15.01
N TYR A 37 -8.17 8.74 -14.90
CA TYR A 37 -9.17 8.96 -13.86
C TYR A 37 -8.62 8.75 -12.44
N MET A 38 -7.82 7.70 -12.23
CA MET A 38 -7.15 7.47 -10.94
C MET A 38 -6.23 8.63 -10.55
N GLN A 39 -5.43 9.14 -11.49
CA GLN A 39 -4.54 10.28 -11.25
C GLN A 39 -5.33 11.57 -10.95
N GLN A 40 -6.45 11.80 -11.62
CA GLN A 40 -7.33 12.94 -11.32
C GLN A 40 -7.92 12.84 -9.91
N ALA A 41 -8.33 11.65 -9.46
CA ALA A 41 -8.82 11.43 -8.10
C ALA A 41 -7.73 11.72 -7.06
N LEU A 42 -6.50 11.26 -7.30
CA LEU A 42 -5.34 11.54 -6.44
C LEU A 42 -5.02 13.04 -6.36
N ALA A 43 -5.08 13.75 -7.49
CA ALA A 43 -4.78 15.18 -7.54
C ALA A 43 -5.80 16.05 -6.75
N LYS A 44 -7.02 15.54 -6.56
CA LYS A 44 -8.12 16.28 -5.89
C LYS A 44 -8.18 16.08 -4.38
N THR A 45 -7.42 15.16 -3.81
CA THR A 45 -7.72 14.62 -2.47
C THR A 45 -6.65 14.90 -1.41
N GLU A 46 -5.65 15.76 -1.69
CA GLU A 46 -4.55 16.09 -0.77
C GLU A 46 -3.99 14.86 -0.03
N ASP A 47 -3.76 13.78 -0.79
CA ASP A 47 -3.27 12.51 -0.28
C ASP A 47 -4.20 11.85 0.77
N ASN A 48 -5.53 11.94 0.62
CA ASN A 48 -6.52 11.21 1.43
C ASN A 48 -6.16 9.72 1.51
N THR A 49 -6.13 9.18 2.73
CA THR A 49 -5.64 7.82 3.00
C THR A 49 -6.41 6.73 2.23
N ASP A 50 -7.74 6.82 2.19
CA ASP A 50 -8.57 5.81 1.54
C ASP A 50 -8.39 5.82 0.01
N VAL A 51 -8.22 7.01 -0.57
CA VAL A 51 -7.92 7.18 -2.00
C VAL A 51 -6.54 6.64 -2.33
N LEU A 52 -5.54 6.86 -1.46
CA LEU A 52 -4.22 6.26 -1.61
C LEU A 52 -4.27 4.73 -1.54
N VAL A 53 -5.05 4.16 -0.61
CA VAL A 53 -5.23 2.70 -0.53
C VAL A 53 -5.88 2.14 -1.81
N ALA A 54 -6.89 2.83 -2.34
CA ALA A 54 -7.52 2.47 -3.61
C ALA A 54 -6.51 2.56 -4.78
N ALA A 55 -5.73 3.64 -4.84
CA ALA A 55 -4.70 3.84 -5.85
C ALA A 55 -3.58 2.79 -5.78
N TYR A 56 -3.12 2.43 -4.58
CA TYR A 56 -2.12 1.37 -4.41
C TYR A 56 -2.61 0.06 -5.05
N ARG A 57 -3.83 -0.37 -4.71
CA ARG A 57 -4.44 -1.60 -5.26
C ARG A 57 -4.57 -1.50 -6.77
N TYR A 58 -5.07 -0.36 -7.26
CA TYR A 58 -5.20 -0.10 -8.68
C TYR A 58 -3.86 -0.28 -9.42
N PHE A 59 -2.81 0.44 -8.99
CA PHE A 59 -1.49 0.36 -9.64
C PHE A 59 -0.86 -1.03 -9.52
N TYR A 60 -1.01 -1.68 -8.37
CA TYR A 60 -0.53 -3.05 -8.16
C TYR A 60 -1.15 -4.03 -9.16
N TYR A 61 -2.48 -4.05 -9.27
CA TYR A 61 -3.19 -4.96 -10.19
C TYR A 61 -3.03 -4.57 -11.66
N LYS A 62 -2.68 -3.31 -11.95
CA LYS A 62 -2.23 -2.86 -13.28
C LYS A 62 -0.77 -3.17 -13.59
N ASN A 63 -0.05 -3.86 -12.70
CA ASN A 63 1.39 -4.13 -12.81
C ASN A 63 2.24 -2.85 -12.91
N ASN A 64 1.71 -1.68 -12.56
CA ASN A 64 2.48 -0.46 -12.46
C ASN A 64 3.12 -0.38 -11.08
N TYR A 65 4.13 -1.23 -10.87
CA TYR A 65 4.80 -1.40 -9.58
C TYR A 65 5.54 -0.14 -9.13
N VAL A 66 5.98 0.72 -10.04
CA VAL A 66 6.60 2.00 -9.70
C VAL A 66 5.58 2.90 -8.98
N LEU A 67 4.39 3.12 -9.56
CA LEU A 67 3.36 3.93 -8.92
C LEU A 67 2.75 3.26 -7.69
N ALA A 68 2.67 1.92 -7.67
CA ALA A 68 2.26 1.20 -6.47
C ALA A 68 3.23 1.45 -5.31
N LEU A 69 4.54 1.41 -5.56
CA LEU A 69 5.56 1.70 -4.54
C LEU A 69 5.44 3.13 -4.03
N THR A 70 5.40 4.13 -4.94
CA THR A 70 5.23 5.54 -4.56
C THR A 70 3.98 5.75 -3.71
N THR A 71 2.90 5.04 -4.01
CA THR A 71 1.64 5.18 -3.26
C THR A 71 1.75 4.55 -1.87
N ALA A 72 2.37 3.37 -1.73
CA ALA A 72 2.61 2.75 -0.42
C ALA A 72 3.54 3.62 0.46
N GLU A 73 4.57 4.22 -0.13
CA GLU A 73 5.47 5.16 0.54
C GLU A 73 4.73 6.43 1.01
N LYS A 74 3.80 6.96 0.20
CA LYS A 74 2.94 8.08 0.61
C LYS A 74 2.04 7.73 1.81
N ILE A 75 1.42 6.55 1.80
CA ILE A 75 0.58 6.08 2.92
C ILE A 75 1.43 6.01 4.20
N THR A 76 2.58 5.36 4.14
CA THR A 76 3.47 5.23 5.32
C THR A 76 3.97 6.59 5.80
N ALA A 77 4.37 7.50 4.91
CA ALA A 77 4.80 8.84 5.27
C ALA A 77 3.70 9.67 5.95
N ARG A 78 2.46 9.57 5.45
CA ARG A 78 1.29 10.24 6.05
C ARG A 78 1.03 9.76 7.46
N ILE A 79 1.01 8.44 7.67
CA ILE A 79 0.77 7.86 9.00
C ILE A 79 1.93 8.21 9.94
N LYS A 80 3.19 8.14 9.49
CA LYS A 80 4.33 8.58 10.31
C LYS A 80 4.18 10.01 10.80
N LYS A 81 3.73 10.93 9.92
CA LYS A 81 3.49 12.32 10.29
C LYS A 81 2.33 12.46 11.28
N ALA A 82 1.19 11.81 11.02
CA ALA A 82 0.01 11.89 11.88
C ALA A 82 0.26 11.32 13.27
N GLU A 83 0.99 10.22 13.35
CA GLU A 83 1.28 9.47 14.58
C GLU A 83 2.60 9.89 15.24
N SER A 84 3.29 10.91 14.70
CA SER A 84 4.59 11.39 15.18
C SER A 84 5.62 10.26 15.35
N LEU A 85 5.66 9.33 14.40
CA LEU A 85 6.54 8.17 14.45
C LEU A 85 7.98 8.55 14.07
N PRO A 86 8.99 8.07 14.81
CA PRO A 86 10.39 8.38 14.53
C PRO A 86 10.89 7.68 13.25
N ASP A 87 11.93 8.27 12.63
CA ASP A 87 12.60 7.69 11.47
C ASP A 87 13.56 6.55 11.84
N ASN A 88 14.17 6.64 13.02
CA ASN A 88 15.11 5.63 13.49
C ASN A 88 14.38 4.32 13.80
N TRP A 89 14.78 3.22 13.16
CA TRP A 89 14.11 1.93 13.33
C TRP A 89 14.15 1.39 14.76
N GLN A 90 15.24 1.61 15.51
CA GLN A 90 15.36 1.15 16.89
C GLN A 90 14.35 1.85 17.81
N GLU A 91 14.05 3.11 17.54
CA GLU A 91 13.03 3.88 18.26
C GLU A 91 11.62 3.57 17.76
N LEU A 92 11.46 3.35 16.46
CA LEU A 92 10.17 3.06 15.82
C LEU A 92 9.62 1.69 16.20
N LYS A 93 10.47 0.66 16.18
CA LYS A 93 10.07 -0.73 16.40
C LYS A 93 9.24 -0.95 17.68
N PRO A 94 9.66 -0.52 18.89
CA PRO A 94 8.87 -0.76 20.09
C PRO A 94 7.48 -0.10 20.03
N ILE A 95 7.35 1.06 19.38
CA ILE A 95 6.06 1.73 19.17
C ILE A 95 5.16 0.86 18.29
N LEU A 96 5.68 0.38 17.16
CA LEU A 96 4.92 -0.48 16.26
C LEU A 96 4.52 -1.80 16.93
N VAL A 97 5.40 -2.43 17.72
CA VAL A 97 5.10 -3.65 18.47
C VAL A 97 3.99 -3.40 19.49
N ASN A 98 4.03 -2.30 20.23
CA ASN A 98 3.03 -2.04 21.27
C ASN A 98 1.66 -1.64 20.69
N ARG A 99 1.66 -0.95 19.54
CA ARG A 99 0.48 -0.32 18.96
C ARG A 99 -0.06 -1.03 17.71
N HIS A 100 0.48 -2.18 17.31
CA HIS A 100 0.15 -2.86 16.04
C HIS A 100 -1.34 -3.18 15.82
N GLN A 101 -2.15 -3.23 16.89
CA GLN A 101 -3.59 -3.46 16.81
C GLN A 101 -4.40 -2.18 16.56
N GLU A 102 -3.80 -1.00 16.75
CA GLU A 102 -4.43 0.28 16.44
C GLU A 102 -4.59 0.43 14.92
N PRO A 103 -5.74 0.94 14.42
CA PRO A 103 -6.03 0.98 12.98
C PRO A 103 -4.95 1.66 12.13
N GLU A 104 -4.47 2.83 12.56
CA GLU A 104 -3.45 3.59 11.82
C GLU A 104 -2.10 2.86 11.78
N ILE A 105 -1.67 2.28 12.90
CA ILE A 105 -0.40 1.53 12.95
C ILE A 105 -0.51 0.24 12.15
N ARG A 106 -1.66 -0.44 12.20
CA ARG A 106 -1.92 -1.61 11.38
C ARG A 106 -1.89 -1.27 9.90
N LEU A 107 -2.44 -0.13 9.50
CA LEU A 107 -2.38 0.36 8.13
C LEU A 107 -0.94 0.70 7.71
N TYR A 108 -0.15 1.34 8.59
CA TYR A 108 1.27 1.60 8.36
C TYR A 108 2.03 0.29 8.11
N LEU A 109 1.86 -0.71 8.98
CA LEU A 109 2.51 -2.02 8.85
C LEU A 109 2.10 -2.73 7.56
N THR A 110 0.82 -2.65 7.20
CA THR A 110 0.29 -3.21 5.95
C THR A 110 0.91 -2.53 4.72
N ALA A 111 0.96 -1.21 4.70
CA ALA A 111 1.54 -0.44 3.59
C ALA A 111 3.07 -0.63 3.51
N TYR A 112 3.75 -0.72 4.64
CA TYR A 112 5.19 -0.97 4.69
C TYR A 112 5.51 -2.39 4.20
N ALA A 113 4.78 -3.42 4.64
CA ALA A 113 4.89 -4.78 4.12
C ALA A 113 4.62 -4.85 2.60
N ALA A 114 3.56 -4.17 2.14
CA ALA A 114 3.22 -4.03 0.73
C ALA A 114 4.38 -3.43 -0.09
N SER A 115 5.06 -2.41 0.42
CA SER A 115 6.24 -1.83 -0.27
C SER A 115 7.36 -2.87 -0.45
N GLY A 116 7.58 -3.76 0.52
CA GLY A 116 8.52 -4.88 0.40
C GLY A 116 8.16 -5.84 -0.74
N LEU A 117 6.88 -6.21 -0.85
CA LEU A 117 6.37 -7.04 -1.96
C LEU A 117 6.55 -6.35 -3.31
N VAL A 118 6.26 -5.06 -3.41
CA VAL A 118 6.42 -4.30 -4.65
C VAL A 118 7.88 -4.16 -5.03
N LEU A 119 8.79 -3.93 -4.07
CA LEU A 119 10.23 -3.91 -4.31
C LEU A 119 10.72 -5.26 -4.86
N ALA A 120 10.22 -6.38 -4.33
CA ALA A 120 10.54 -7.71 -4.86
C ALA A 120 10.08 -7.86 -6.33
N LYS A 121 8.86 -7.40 -6.65
CA LYS A 121 8.33 -7.39 -8.04
C LYS A 121 9.16 -6.51 -8.98
N LEU A 122 9.77 -5.45 -8.47
CA LEU A 122 10.70 -4.57 -9.20
C LEU A 122 12.14 -5.12 -9.28
N GLY A 123 12.41 -6.31 -8.76
CA GLY A 123 13.76 -6.90 -8.72
C GLY A 123 14.69 -6.27 -7.68
N LYS A 124 14.19 -5.39 -6.80
CA LYS A 124 14.96 -4.75 -5.73
C LYS A 124 15.00 -5.66 -4.49
N ILE A 125 15.61 -6.84 -4.67
CA ILE A 125 15.52 -7.96 -3.73
C ILE A 125 16.07 -7.62 -2.34
N GLU A 126 17.22 -6.95 -2.25
CA GLU A 126 17.83 -6.64 -0.95
C GLU A 126 16.98 -5.67 -0.13
N GLN A 127 16.40 -4.65 -0.77
CA GLN A 127 15.48 -3.72 -0.11
C GLN A 127 14.19 -4.44 0.33
N ALA A 128 13.67 -5.36 -0.49
CA ALA A 128 12.52 -6.17 -0.15
C ALA A 128 12.79 -7.08 1.07
N LYS A 129 13.97 -7.71 1.14
CA LYS A 129 14.41 -8.52 2.30
C LYS A 129 14.53 -7.67 3.56
N GLU A 130 15.10 -6.47 3.46
CA GLU A 130 15.24 -5.56 4.60
C GLU A 130 13.87 -5.22 5.22
N ILE A 131 12.91 -4.79 4.39
CA ILE A 131 11.55 -4.47 4.85
C ILE A 131 10.87 -5.72 5.42
N SER A 132 11.00 -6.85 4.73
CA SER A 132 10.35 -8.09 5.15
C SER A 132 10.89 -8.59 6.50
N THR A 133 12.20 -8.45 6.73
CA THR A 133 12.85 -8.76 8.01
C THR A 133 12.33 -7.84 9.12
N LYS A 134 12.21 -6.54 8.85
CA LYS A 134 11.68 -5.56 9.80
C LYS A 134 10.25 -5.91 10.22
N ILE A 135 9.35 -6.18 9.27
CA ILE A 135 7.96 -6.55 9.56
C ILE A 135 7.88 -7.91 10.28
N LYS A 136 8.62 -8.93 9.84
CA LYS A 136 8.66 -10.26 10.52
C LYS A 136 9.07 -10.14 11.99
N SER A 137 9.90 -9.14 12.33
CA SER A 137 10.30 -8.88 13.71
C SER A 137 9.20 -8.26 14.61
N ILE A 138 8.07 -7.87 14.02
CA ILE A 138 6.87 -7.33 14.68
C ILE A 138 5.72 -8.33 14.59
N ASP A 139 5.53 -8.93 13.42
CA ASP A 139 4.40 -9.80 13.08
C ASP A 139 4.82 -11.27 13.07
N GLN A 140 4.63 -11.92 14.22
CA GLN A 140 4.98 -13.33 14.40
C GLN A 140 3.99 -14.29 13.71
N LYS A 141 2.77 -13.82 13.39
CA LYS A 141 1.71 -14.65 12.80
C LYS A 141 1.62 -14.54 11.27
N ASN A 142 2.44 -13.68 10.68
CA ASN A 142 2.39 -13.33 9.26
C ASN A 142 1.06 -12.68 8.84
N ASP A 143 0.42 -11.93 9.74
CA ASP A 143 -0.79 -11.15 9.48
C ASP A 143 -0.62 -10.16 8.30
N PHE A 144 0.62 -9.69 8.05
CA PHE A 144 0.97 -8.81 6.92
C PHE A 144 1.70 -9.53 5.77
N GLY A 145 1.92 -10.85 5.87
CA GLY A 145 2.51 -11.69 4.82
C GLY A 145 4.01 -11.47 4.54
N ALA A 146 4.67 -10.54 5.22
CA ALA A 146 6.06 -10.19 4.95
C ALA A 146 7.05 -11.31 5.35
N GLY A 147 6.75 -12.10 6.38
CA GLY A 147 7.59 -13.24 6.74
C GLY A 147 7.58 -14.33 5.67
N ILE A 148 6.42 -14.59 5.05
CA ILE A 148 6.30 -15.51 3.91
C ILE A 148 7.12 -15.00 2.72
N LEU A 149 7.03 -13.70 2.43
CA LEU A 149 7.84 -13.10 1.37
C LEU A 149 9.34 -13.25 1.66
N LEU A 150 9.78 -12.99 2.89
CA LEU A 150 11.18 -13.16 3.28
C LEU A 150 11.65 -14.60 3.01
N ASP A 151 10.87 -15.59 3.44
CA ASP A 151 11.20 -17.00 3.27
C ASP A 151 11.35 -17.37 1.79
N ILE A 152 10.49 -16.83 0.91
CA ILE A 152 10.60 -16.98 -0.56
C ILE A 152 11.89 -16.33 -1.08
N LEU A 153 12.20 -15.10 -0.64
CA LEU A 153 13.36 -14.34 -1.13
C LEU A 153 14.70 -14.87 -0.63
N THR A 154 14.71 -15.69 0.43
CA THR A 154 15.92 -16.28 1.01
C THR A 154 16.05 -17.78 0.74
N ARG A 155 15.10 -18.39 0.02
CA ARG A 155 15.18 -19.80 -0.33
C ARG A 155 16.43 -20.02 -1.21
N PRO A 156 17.32 -20.97 -0.85
CA PRO A 156 18.42 -21.33 -1.73
C PRO A 156 17.87 -21.84 -3.07
N PRO A 157 18.60 -21.65 -4.19
CA PRO A 157 18.25 -22.33 -5.44
C PRO A 157 18.12 -23.82 -5.15
N GLU A 158 17.06 -24.46 -5.63
CA GLU A 158 17.01 -25.91 -5.61
C GLU A 158 18.19 -26.39 -6.45
N GLU A 159 19.01 -27.30 -5.90
CA GLU A 159 19.99 -28.00 -6.71
C GLU A 159 19.18 -28.79 -7.76
N ASP A 160 19.37 -28.46 -9.04
CA ASP A 160 18.80 -29.25 -10.13
C ASP A 160 19.39 -30.67 -10.01
N ASP A 161 18.58 -31.65 -9.58
CA ASP A 161 18.89 -33.09 -9.63
C ASP A 161 19.06 -33.58 -11.08
#